data_AF-A0A6A3JJC5-F1
#
_entry.id   AF-A0A6A3JJC5-F1
#
_cell.length_a   1.000
_cell.length_b   1.000
_cell.length_c   1.000
_cell.angle_alpha   90.00
_cell.angle_beta   90.00
_cell.angle_gamma   90.00
#
_symmetry.space_group_name_H-M   'P 1'
#
loop_
_entity.id
_entity.type
_entity.pdbx_description
1 polymer ?
#
loop_
_entity_poly.entity_id
_entity_poly.type
_entity_poly.pdbx_seq_one_letter_code
_entity_poly.pdbx_strand_id
1 'polypeptide(L)'
;MWMDRNPVHMLSSGGSREPVTVMRRIHGNLQPVPAPGLVRDYHRWMGGVDVHDQLRMQRYSVQLAYKTRKYYKTLFLGLVDMGLVNAFIVHRLYRKQITKPTMKHHAFLEMLMEQ
;
A
#
# COMPACT_ATOMS: atom_id res chain seq x y z
N MET A 1 22.53 17.48 -2.00
CA MET A 1 21.16 17.92 -1.68
C MET A 1 20.18 16.96 -2.32
N TRP A 2 19.16 16.51 -1.60
CA TRP A 2 18.12 15.63 -2.17
C TRP A 2 17.24 16.39 -3.15
N MET A 3 17.15 15.87 -4.37
CA MET A 3 16.29 16.33 -5.47
C MET A 3 15.88 15.10 -6.26
N ASP A 4 14.76 15.12 -6.96
CA ASP A 4 14.44 14.01 -7.87
C ASP A 4 15.19 14.17 -9.21
N ARG A 5 14.56 13.95 -10.37
CA ARG A 5 15.11 14.39 -11.66
C ARG A 5 15.06 15.92 -11.78
N ASN A 6 14.07 16.53 -11.15
CA ASN A 6 13.84 17.97 -11.05
C ASN A 6 13.72 18.38 -9.57
N PRO A 7 13.82 19.69 -9.24
CA PRO A 7 13.49 20.20 -7.91
C PRO A 7 12.07 19.81 -7.50
N VAL A 8 11.89 19.39 -6.25
CA VAL A 8 10.60 18.99 -5.69
C VAL A 8 10.21 19.98 -4.59
N HIS A 9 9.00 20.51 -4.67
CA HIS A 9 8.41 21.32 -3.62
C HIS A 9 7.52 20.44 -2.73
N MET A 10 7.75 20.47 -1.42
CA MET A 10 6.95 19.74 -0.45
C MET A 10 6.32 20.71 0.55
N LEU A 11 5.07 20.47 0.88
CA LEU A 11 4.31 21.21 1.88
C LEU A 11 3.94 20.27 3.03
N SER A 12 4.06 20.75 4.26
CA SER A 12 3.69 20.01 5.45
C SER A 12 3.29 20.95 6.58
N SER A 13 2.27 20.58 7.34
CA SER A 13 1.81 21.30 8.53
C SER A 13 2.58 20.92 9.80
N GLY A 14 3.37 19.85 9.79
CA GLY A 14 4.08 19.34 10.98
C GLY A 14 5.33 18.50 10.69
N GLY A 15 5.85 18.53 9.46
CA GLY A 15 7.01 17.74 9.06
C GLY A 15 8.32 18.30 9.60
N SER A 16 9.23 17.41 10.01
CA SER A 16 10.56 17.80 10.45
C SER A 16 11.37 18.39 9.29
N ARG A 17 12.01 19.54 9.55
CA ARG A 17 12.98 20.19 8.64
C ARG A 17 14.42 19.78 8.91
N GLU A 18 14.64 18.97 9.95
CA GLU A 18 15.98 18.52 10.31
C GLU A 18 16.58 17.69 9.18
N PRO A 19 17.88 17.87 8.87
CA PRO A 19 18.54 17.06 7.87
C PRO A 19 18.68 15.63 8.38
N VAL A 20 18.11 14.69 7.62
CA VAL A 20 18.24 13.25 7.81
C VAL A 20 18.87 12.62 6.59
N THR A 21 19.40 11.41 6.75
CA THR A 21 19.90 10.62 5.64
C THR A 21 18.77 9.78 5.06
N VAL A 22 18.58 9.87 3.74
CA VAL A 22 17.72 8.96 2.97
C VAL A 22 18.57 8.16 1.99
N MET A 23 18.24 6.88 1.83
CA MET A 23 18.92 6.03 0.85
C MET A 23 18.28 6.24 -0.52
N ARG A 24 19.10 6.57 -1.53
CA ARG A 24 18.66 6.78 -2.91
C ARG A 24 19.44 5.90 -3.86
N ARG A 25 18.77 5.33 -4.85
CA ARG A 25 19.44 4.62 -5.95
C ARG A 25 19.91 5.64 -6.99
N ILE A 26 21.22 5.77 -7.16
CA ILE A 26 21.88 6.62 -8.16
C ILE A 26 22.75 5.73 -9.02
N HIS A 27 22.50 5.69 -10.34
CA HIS A 27 23.19 4.81 -11.29
C HIS A 27 23.24 3.33 -10.85
N GLY A 28 22.13 2.83 -10.31
CA GLY A 28 22.00 1.43 -9.85
C GLY A 28 22.47 1.18 -8.40
N ASN A 29 23.30 2.06 -7.84
CA ASN A 29 23.85 1.91 -6.49
C ASN A 29 23.04 2.67 -5.45
N LEU A 30 22.80 2.04 -4.29
CA LEU A 30 22.21 2.72 -3.13
C LEU A 30 23.26 3.64 -2.48
N GLN A 31 22.94 4.91 -2.38
CA GLN A 31 23.80 5.93 -1.78
C GLN A 31 23.03 6.72 -0.71
N PRO A 32 23.66 7.04 0.43
CA PRO A 32 23.08 7.91 1.44
C PRO A 32 23.13 9.37 0.96
N VAL A 33 21.99 10.06 0.96
CA VAL A 33 21.88 11.46 0.56
C VAL A 33 21.22 12.27 1.68
N PRO A 34 21.72 13.46 2.03
CA PRO A 34 21.06 14.34 2.99
C PRO A 34 19.77 14.92 2.40
N ALA A 35 18.67 14.77 3.15
CA ALA A 35 17.35 15.28 2.82
C ALA A 35 16.64 15.81 4.09
N PRO A 36 15.67 16.72 3.99
CA PRO A 36 14.82 17.06 5.12
C PRO A 36 14.08 15.82 5.66
N GLY A 37 13.84 15.76 6.97
CA GLY A 37 13.03 14.72 7.65
C GLY A 37 11.71 14.42 6.94
N LEU A 38 11.06 15.49 6.45
CA LEU A 38 9.85 15.42 5.64
C LEU A 38 9.94 14.46 4.44
N VAL A 39 11.07 14.43 3.74
CA VAL A 39 11.26 13.55 2.56
C VAL A 39 11.24 12.08 2.97
N ARG A 40 11.91 11.75 4.08
CA ARG A 40 11.95 10.38 4.62
C ARG A 40 10.54 9.94 5.01
N ASP A 41 9.80 10.80 5.71
CA ASP A 41 8.47 10.49 6.18
C ASP A 41 7.50 10.34 5.01
N TYR A 42 7.59 11.22 4.01
CA TYR A 42 6.85 11.08 2.75
C TYR A 42 7.12 9.74 2.07
N HIS A 43 8.39 9.38 1.83
CA HIS A 43 8.74 8.10 1.20
C HIS A 43 8.25 6.88 1.99
N ARG A 44 8.24 6.96 3.33
CA ARG A 44 7.76 5.87 4.18
C ARG A 44 6.26 5.61 4.01
N TRP A 45 5.47 6.66 3.80
CA TRP A 45 4.01 6.58 3.81
C TRP A 45 3.34 6.68 2.43
N MET A 46 4.00 7.26 1.42
CA MET A 46 3.41 7.53 0.10
C MET A 46 2.86 6.29 -0.61
N GLY A 47 3.45 5.11 -0.37
CA GLY A 47 3.06 3.86 -1.04
C GLY A 47 1.84 3.17 -0.45
N GLY A 48 1.21 3.71 0.61
CA GLY A 48 0.10 3.04 1.29
C GLY A 48 -1.09 2.71 0.37
N VAL A 49 -1.45 3.64 -0.51
CA VAL A 49 -2.54 3.46 -1.49
C VAL A 49 -2.13 2.45 -2.56
N ASP A 50 -0.92 2.57 -3.12
CA ASP A 50 -0.43 1.65 -4.14
C ASP A 50 -0.34 0.21 -3.63
N VAL A 51 0.08 0.01 -2.38
CA VAL A 51 0.11 -1.33 -1.76
C VAL A 51 -1.30 -1.89 -1.59
N HIS A 52 -2.26 -1.06 -1.16
CA HIS A 52 -3.65 -1.48 -1.03
C HIS A 52 -4.26 -1.83 -2.40
N ASP A 53 -4.02 -1.02 -3.42
CA ASP A 53 -4.49 -1.28 -4.78
C ASP A 53 -3.81 -2.51 -5.38
N GLN A 54 -2.52 -2.73 -5.12
CA GLN A 54 -1.82 -3.95 -5.52
C GLN A 54 -2.42 -5.20 -4.86
N LEU A 55 -2.76 -5.15 -3.57
CA LEU A 55 -3.44 -6.26 -2.89
C LEU A 55 -4.82 -6.52 -3.50
N ARG A 56 -5.55 -5.46 -3.83
CA ARG A 56 -6.85 -5.54 -4.51
C ARG A 56 -6.73 -6.15 -5.91
N MET A 57 -5.76 -5.70 -6.71
CA MET A 57 -5.56 -6.12 -8.11
C MET A 57 -4.77 -7.42 -8.28
N GLN A 58 -4.44 -8.13 -7.20
CA GLN A 58 -3.81 -9.45 -7.27
C GLN A 58 -4.74 -10.50 -7.92
N ARG A 59 -4.22 -11.74 -8.07
CA ARG A 59 -4.88 -12.90 -8.73
C ARG A 59 -6.32 -13.22 -8.30
N TYR A 60 -6.86 -12.55 -7.28
CA TYR A 60 -8.14 -12.83 -6.66
C TYR A 60 -9.14 -11.66 -6.73
N SER A 61 -8.89 -10.61 -7.53
CA SER A 61 -9.86 -9.52 -7.73
C SER A 61 -11.13 -10.03 -8.42
N VAL A 62 -12.27 -9.90 -7.74
CA VAL A 62 -13.59 -10.25 -8.29
C VAL A 62 -13.95 -9.28 -9.41
N GLN A 63 -13.58 -8.00 -9.28
CA GLN A 63 -13.79 -7.00 -10.33
C GLN A 63 -13.03 -7.33 -11.63
N LEU A 64 -11.81 -7.87 -11.54
CA LEU A 64 -11.04 -8.25 -12.71
C LEU A 64 -11.55 -9.55 -13.36
N ALA A 65 -12.02 -10.48 -12.54
CA ALA A 65 -12.58 -11.76 -12.98
C ALA A 65 -13.93 -11.60 -13.71
N TYR A 66 -14.80 -10.72 -13.22
CA TYR A 66 -16.14 -10.50 -13.78
C TYR A 66 -16.26 -9.12 -14.44
N LYS A 67 -15.74 -9.01 -15.68
CA LYS A 67 -15.92 -7.81 -16.49
C LYS A 67 -17.36 -7.68 -16.97
N THR A 68 -18.04 -6.64 -16.52
CA THR A 68 -19.42 -6.34 -16.93
C THR A 68 -19.46 -5.11 -17.85
N ARG A 69 -20.41 -5.08 -18.79
CA ARG A 69 -20.63 -3.91 -19.67
C ARG A 69 -21.26 -2.71 -18.95
N LYS A 70 -21.88 -2.92 -17.79
CA LYS A 70 -22.61 -1.88 -17.04
C LYS A 70 -21.72 -1.32 -15.92
N TYR A 71 -21.42 -0.02 -15.95
CA TYR A 71 -20.44 0.60 -15.04
C TYR A 71 -20.75 0.39 -13.55
N TYR A 72 -22.03 0.44 -13.15
CA TYR A 72 -22.42 0.32 -11.74
C TYR A 72 -22.11 -1.06 -11.15
N LYS A 73 -22.13 -2.13 -11.97
CA LYS A 73 -21.76 -3.47 -11.52
C LYS A 73 -20.27 -3.56 -11.24
N THR A 74 -19.45 -2.97 -12.11
CA THR A 74 -18.00 -2.85 -11.92
C THR A 74 -17.67 -2.03 -10.66
N LEU A 75 -18.41 -0.95 -10.41
CA LEU A 75 -18.26 -0.14 -9.18
C LEU A 75 -18.60 -0.97 -7.93
N PHE A 76 -19.72 -1.68 -7.94
CA PHE A 76 -20.13 -2.56 -6.84
C PHE A 76 -19.08 -3.63 -6.53
N LEU A 77 -18.58 -4.34 -7.56
CA LEU A 77 -17.52 -5.33 -7.39
C LEU A 77 -16.23 -4.72 -6.85
N GLY A 78 -15.90 -3.49 -7.26
CA GLY A 78 -14.75 -2.76 -6.72
C GLY A 78 -14.89 -2.45 -5.23
N LEU A 79 -16.10 -2.10 -4.76
CA LEU A 79 -16.37 -1.88 -3.33
C LEU A 79 -16.29 -3.19 -2.53
N VAL A 80 -16.79 -4.29 -3.09
CA VAL A 80 -16.65 -5.63 -2.47
C VAL A 80 -15.17 -6.01 -2.35
N ASP A 81 -14.38 -5.84 -3.41
CA ASP A 81 -12.94 -6.10 -3.39
C ASP A 81 -12.22 -5.26 -2.31
N MET A 82 -12.55 -3.97 -2.16
CA MET A 82 -12.01 -3.13 -1.07
C MET A 82 -12.42 -3.63 0.32
N GLY A 83 -13.68 -4.06 0.48
CA GLY A 83 -14.18 -4.65 1.73
C GLY A 83 -13.41 -5.92 2.12
N LEU A 84 -13.13 -6.80 1.15
CA LEU A 84 -12.37 -8.03 1.36
C LEU A 84 -10.92 -7.74 1.80
N VAL A 85 -10.24 -6.76 1.17
CA VAL A 85 -8.89 -6.35 1.58
C VAL A 85 -8.90 -5.78 3.00
N ASN A 86 -9.89 -4.95 3.35
CA ASN A 86 -10.04 -4.42 4.71
C ASN A 86 -10.29 -5.54 5.73
N ALA A 87 -11.17 -6.49 5.44
CA ALA A 87 -11.42 -7.64 6.30
C ALA A 87 -10.16 -8.49 6.50
N PHE A 88 -9.36 -8.70 5.45
CA PHE A 88 -8.08 -9.38 5.53
C PHE A 88 -7.09 -8.64 6.44
N ILE A 89 -6.98 -7.31 6.32
CA ILE A 89 -6.12 -6.49 7.19
C ILE A 89 -6.53 -6.63 8.65
N VAL A 90 -7.82 -6.50 8.96
CA VAL A 90 -8.35 -6.65 10.33
C VAL A 90 -8.09 -8.05 10.87
N HIS A 91 -8.37 -9.08 10.09
CA HIS A 91 -8.11 -10.46 10.49
C HIS A 91 -6.61 -10.72 10.77
N ARG A 92 -5.73 -10.14 9.96
CA ARG A 92 -4.27 -10.24 10.18
C ARG A 92 -3.83 -9.51 11.45
N LEU A 93 -4.39 -8.34 11.73
CA LEU A 93 -4.15 -7.60 12.97
C LEU A 93 -4.60 -8.39 14.18
N TYR A 94 -5.81 -8.95 14.13
CA TYR A 94 -6.35 -9.81 15.20
C TYR A 94 -5.46 -11.04 15.44
N ARG A 95 -5.06 -11.76 14.39
CA ARG A 95 -4.15 -12.91 14.51
C ARG A 95 -2.80 -12.56 15.14
N LYS A 96 -2.26 -11.38 14.81
CA LYS A 96 -1.02 -10.89 15.40
C LYS A 96 -1.17 -10.60 16.89
N GLN A 97 -2.31 -10.07 17.32
CA GLN A 97 -2.61 -9.85 18.75
C GLN A 97 -2.66 -11.16 19.53
N ILE A 98 -3.28 -12.20 18.98
CA ILE A 98 -3.36 -13.53 19.60
C ILE A 98 -2.13 -14.42 19.35
N THR A 99 -1.03 -13.84 18.85
CA THR A 99 0.25 -14.52 18.56
C THR A 99 0.13 -15.74 17.63
N LYS A 100 -0.91 -15.80 16.80
CA LYS A 100 -1.10 -16.87 15.81
C LYS A 100 -0.44 -16.50 14.48
N PRO A 101 0.00 -17.50 13.69
CA PRO A 101 0.57 -17.26 12.37
C PRO A 101 -0.44 -16.55 11.46
N THR A 102 0.04 -15.52 10.75
CA THR A 102 -0.76 -14.78 9.79
C THR A 102 -1.07 -15.64 8.57
N MET A 103 -2.33 -15.68 8.15
CA MET A 103 -2.71 -16.37 6.91
C MET A 103 -2.24 -15.61 5.67
N LYS A 104 -1.94 -16.37 4.61
CA LYS A 104 -1.76 -15.84 3.27
C LYS A 104 -3.11 -15.37 2.72
N HIS A 105 -3.08 -14.42 1.78
CA HIS A 105 -4.29 -13.80 1.21
C HIS A 105 -5.27 -14.82 0.61
N HIS A 106 -4.77 -15.78 -0.18
CA HIS A 106 -5.60 -16.83 -0.79
C HIS A 106 -6.30 -17.72 0.24
N ALA A 107 -5.57 -18.15 1.27
CA ALA A 107 -6.11 -19.03 2.31
C ALA A 107 -7.20 -18.32 3.13
N PHE A 108 -7.09 -17.00 3.29
CA PHE A 108 -8.15 -16.19 3.89
C PHE A 108 -9.41 -16.16 3.02
N LEU A 109 -9.26 -16.02 1.70
CA LEU A 109 -10.39 -16.03 0.78
C LEU A 109 -11.06 -17.41 0.69
N GLU A 110 -10.28 -18.50 0.69
CA GLU A 110 -10.81 -19.87 0.75
C GLU A 110 -11.66 -20.09 2.00
N MET A 111 -11.13 -19.74 3.18
CA MET A 111 -11.89 -19.80 4.44
C MET A 111 -13.18 -18.97 4.37
N LEU A 112 -13.17 -17.82 3.71
CA LEU A 112 -14.34 -16.96 3.59
C LEU A 112 -15.40 -17.52 2.63
N MET A 113 -15.00 -18.35 1.65
CA MET A 113 -15.93 -19.05 0.75
C MET A 113 -16.58 -20.28 1.39
N GLU A 114 -15.98 -20.85 2.44
CA GLU A 114 -16.51 -21.99 3.19
C GLU A 114 -17.48 -21.60 4.32
N GLN A 115 -17.58 -20.31 4.65
CA GLN A 115 -18.53 -19.78 5.64
C GLN A 115 -19.94 -19.60 5.07
#